data_AF-R7AX32-F1
#
_entry.id   AF-R7AX32-F1
#
_cell.length_a   1.000
_cell.length_b   1.000
_cell.length_c   1.000
_cell.angle_alpha   90.00
_cell.angle_beta   90.00
_cell.angle_gamma   90.00
#
_symmetry.space_group_name_H-M   'P 1'
#
loop_
_entity.id
_entity.type
_entity.pdbx_description
1 polymer ?
#
loop_
_entity_poly.entity_id
_entity_poly.type
_entity_poly.pdbx_seq_one_letter_code
_entity_poly.pdbx_strand_id
1 'polypeptide(L)'
;MCNKVVHLEPEEFIKILQKEQLSVYARVYVLDSGIAGLIYMCSDSHNLYYLDRFVPAPNKQEDFDKISYYDVHKDLYRKINLDNYLRDKNPIN
;
A
#
# COMPACT_ATOMS: atom_id res chain seq x y z
N MET A 1 -18.01 3.01 1.82
CA MET A 1 -17.95 2.74 3.28
C MET A 1 -16.52 3.07 3.67
N CYS A 2 -16.24 3.77 4.77
CA CYS A 2 -14.83 4.05 5.11
C CYS A 2 -14.13 2.78 5.59
N ASN A 3 -13.59 2.00 4.65
CA ASN A 3 -12.77 0.85 4.98
C ASN A 3 -11.50 1.35 5.68
N LYS A 4 -11.22 0.79 6.85
CA LYS A 4 -9.97 1.12 7.57
C LYS A 4 -8.80 0.57 6.76
N VAL A 5 -7.83 1.43 6.46
CA VAL A 5 -6.58 1.02 5.80
C VAL A 5 -5.65 0.42 6.85
N VAL A 6 -5.20 -0.82 6.62
CA VAL A 6 -4.37 -1.60 7.54
C VAL A 6 -3.12 -2.08 6.82
N HIS A 7 -1.95 -1.68 7.32
CA HIS A 7 -0.66 -2.21 6.87
C HIS A 7 -0.45 -3.59 7.51
N LEU A 8 0.09 -4.52 6.73
CA LEU A 8 0.41 -5.87 7.16
C LEU A 8 1.84 -6.22 6.77
N GLU A 9 2.51 -6.93 7.66
CA GLU A 9 3.76 -7.63 7.33
C GLU A 9 3.46 -8.86 6.45
N PRO A 10 4.46 -9.38 5.70
CA PRO A 10 4.24 -10.48 4.76
C PRO A 10 3.53 -11.70 5.34
N GLU A 11 3.89 -12.11 6.57
CA GLU A 11 3.29 -13.26 7.24
C GLU A 11 1.81 -13.03 7.59
N GLU A 12 1.45 -11.81 7.97
CA GLU A 12 0.08 -11.43 8.29
C GLU A 12 -0.78 -11.37 7.02
N PHE A 13 -0.20 -10.83 5.94
CA PHE A 13 -0.84 -10.76 4.63
C PHE A 13 -1.20 -12.17 4.12
N ILE A 14 -0.24 -13.12 4.14
CA ILE A 14 -0.50 -14.50 3.72
C ILE A 14 -1.57 -15.18 4.59
N LYS A 15 -1.54 -14.98 5.92
CA LYS A 15 -2.55 -15.54 6.83
C LYS A 15 -3.96 -15.06 6.50
N ILE A 16 -4.13 -13.77 6.21
CA ILE A 16 -5.43 -13.20 5.83
C ILE A 16 -5.92 -13.81 4.51
N LEU A 17 -5.05 -13.92 3.51
CA LEU A 17 -5.42 -14.51 2.22
C LEU A 17 -5.87 -15.97 2.36
N GLN A 18 -5.18 -16.76 3.18
CA GLN A 18 -5.53 -18.15 3.44
C GLN A 18 -6.87 -18.29 4.18
N LYS A 19 -7.13 -17.42 5.15
CA LYS A 19 -8.31 -17.48 6.01
C LYS A 19 -9.59 -17.03 5.29
N GLU A 20 -9.51 -15.93 4.56
CA GLU A 20 -10.69 -15.21 4.05
C GLU A 20 -10.89 -15.42 2.53
N GLN A 21 -9.99 -16.14 1.84
CA GLN A 21 -10.02 -16.37 0.39
C GLN A 21 -10.20 -15.09 -0.44
N LEU A 22 -9.57 -14.00 -0.01
CA LEU A 22 -9.70 -12.68 -0.65
C LEU A 22 -8.96 -12.64 -1.99
N SER A 23 -9.51 -11.88 -2.93
CA SER A 23 -8.82 -11.54 -4.16
C SER A 23 -7.68 -10.55 -3.88
N VAL A 24 -6.55 -10.77 -4.56
CA VAL A 24 -5.38 -9.90 -4.47
C VAL A 24 -5.28 -9.07 -5.73
N TYR A 25 -4.99 -7.79 -5.57
CA TYR A 25 -4.60 -6.90 -6.65
C TYR A 25 -3.40 -6.06 -6.23
N ALA A 26 -2.73 -5.43 -7.19
CA ALA A 26 -1.59 -4.56 -6.92
C ALA A 26 -1.83 -3.16 -7.46
N ARG A 27 -1.30 -2.15 -6.76
CA ARG A 27 -1.25 -0.75 -7.21
C ARG A 27 0.16 -0.22 -7.07
N VAL A 28 0.53 0.71 -7.94
CA VAL A 28 1.81 1.41 -7.88
C VAL A 28 1.57 2.83 -7.41
N TYR A 29 2.30 3.26 -6.39
CA TYR A 29 2.30 4.64 -5.91
C TYR A 29 3.68 5.23 -6.07
N VAL A 30 3.76 6.39 -6.73
CA VAL A 30 5.00 7.16 -6.81
C VAL A 30 5.15 7.94 -5.50
N LEU A 31 6.29 7.77 -4.85
CA LEU A 31 6.69 8.46 -3.64
C LEU A 31 7.80 9.48 -3.96
N ASP A 32 8.17 10.27 -2.98
CA ASP A 32 9.22 11.28 -3.14
C ASP A 32 10.58 10.65 -3.48
N SER A 33 11.53 11.46 -3.93
CA SER A 33 12.92 11.05 -4.15
C SER A 33 13.13 9.91 -5.16
N GLY A 34 12.19 9.69 -6.07
CA GLY A 34 12.31 8.66 -7.12
C GLY A 34 12.07 7.24 -6.62
N ILE A 35 11.23 7.10 -5.58
CA ILE A 35 10.83 5.81 -5.02
C ILE A 35 9.45 5.43 -5.57
N ALA A 36 9.26 4.18 -5.94
CA ALA A 36 7.96 3.61 -6.24
C ALA A 36 7.58 2.58 -5.18
N GLY A 37 6.36 2.65 -4.65
CA GLY A 37 5.77 1.60 -3.84
C GLY A 37 4.94 0.67 -4.71
N LEU A 38 5.32 -0.61 -4.79
CA LEU A 38 4.46 -1.67 -5.29
C LEU A 38 3.64 -2.22 -4.12
N ILE A 39 2.33 -1.98 -4.17
CA ILE A 39 1.44 -2.22 -3.03
C ILE A 39 0.49 -3.34 -3.39
N TYR A 40 0.63 -4.46 -2.68
CA TYR A 40 -0.31 -5.57 -2.77
C TYR A 40 -1.47 -5.31 -1.83
N MET A 41 -2.69 -5.51 -2.31
CA MET A 41 -3.91 -5.14 -1.61
C MET A 41 -4.93 -6.26 -1.67
N CYS A 42 -5.69 -6.40 -0.60
CA CYS A 42 -6.91 -7.18 -0.54
C CYS A 42 -7.89 -6.48 0.42
N SER A 43 -9.18 -6.73 0.28
CA SER A 43 -10.18 -6.07 1.11
C SER A 43 -11.30 -7.02 1.49
N ASP A 44 -11.78 -6.89 2.72
CA ASP A 44 -13.06 -7.47 3.16
C ASP A 44 -14.13 -6.36 3.21
N SER A 45 -15.26 -6.64 3.85
CA SER A 45 -16.37 -5.68 3.99
C SER A 45 -16.08 -4.48 4.91
N HIS A 46 -14.97 -4.50 5.67
CA HIS A 46 -14.64 -3.51 6.70
C HIS A 46 -13.25 -2.87 6.52
N ASN A 47 -12.29 -3.61 5.95
CA ASN A 47 -10.89 -3.23 5.93
C ASN A 47 -10.30 -3.35 4.53
N LEU A 48 -9.38 -2.43 4.23
CA LEU A 48 -8.46 -2.52 3.10
C LEU A 48 -7.07 -2.85 3.67
N TYR A 49 -6.61 -4.07 3.43
CA TYR A 49 -5.30 -4.53 3.84
C TYR A 49 -4.28 -4.24 2.75
N TYR A 50 -3.07 -3.88 3.13
CA TYR A 50 -1.99 -3.71 2.18
C TYR A 50 -0.64 -4.18 2.71
N LEU A 51 0.18 -4.71 1.81
CA LEU A 51 1.59 -5.01 1.98
C LEU A 51 2.39 -4.14 1.01
N ASP A 52 3.40 -3.45 1.51
CA ASP A 52 4.23 -2.56 0.71
C ASP A 52 5.59 -3.15 0.37
N ARG A 53 6.04 -2.81 -0.84
CA ARG A 53 7.40 -3.08 -1.29
C ARG A 53 7.92 -1.85 -2.01
N PHE A 54 8.92 -1.21 -1.44
CA PHE A 54 9.54 -0.04 -2.04
C PHE A 54 10.64 -0.43 -3.02
N VAL A 55 10.67 0.28 -4.14
CA VAL A 55 11.65 0.13 -5.20
C VAL A 55 12.19 1.53 -5.51
N PRO A 56 13.39 1.90 -5.00
CA PRO A 56 14.04 3.14 -5.37
C PRO A 56 14.59 3.05 -6.80
N ALA A 57 14.77 4.20 -7.45
CA ALA A 57 15.55 4.26 -8.69
C ALA A 57 16.98 3.71 -8.46
N PRO A 58 17.61 3.08 -9.48
CA PRO A 58 18.93 2.45 -9.30
C PRO A 58 20.02 3.39 -8.76
N ASN A 59 19.98 4.67 -9.14
CA ASN A 59 20.90 5.70 -8.68
C ASN A 59 20.50 6.36 -7.34
N LYS A 60 19.47 5.84 -6.67
CA LYS A 60 18.87 6.39 -5.44
C LYS A 60 18.86 5.40 -4.28
N GLN A 61 19.45 4.20 -4.43
CA GLN A 61 19.49 3.20 -3.36
C GLN A 61 20.15 3.74 -2.08
N GLU A 62 21.32 4.37 -2.19
CA GLU A 62 22.01 4.95 -1.01
C GLU A 62 21.23 6.08 -0.33
N ASP A 63 20.46 6.85 -1.10
CA ASP A 63 19.59 7.89 -0.56
C ASP A 63 18.40 7.25 0.15
N PHE A 64 17.81 6.20 -0.44
CA PHE A 64 16.69 5.45 0.11
C PHE A 64 17.05 4.78 1.45
N ASP A 65 18.23 4.17 1.54
CA ASP A 65 18.70 3.49 2.75
C ASP A 65 18.88 4.46 3.95
N LYS A 66 18.96 5.77 3.69
CA LYS A 66 19.03 6.83 4.73
C LYS A 66 17.66 7.37 5.14
N ILE A 67 16.61 7.08 4.37
CA ILE A 67 15.26 7.55 4.68
C ILE A 67 14.68 6.69 5.80
N SER A 68 14.02 7.34 6.76
CA SER A 68 13.26 6.64 7.79
C SER A 68 12.13 5.85 7.16
N TYR A 69 12.09 4.54 7.41
CA TYR A 69 10.98 3.65 7.04
C TYR A 69 9.63 4.30 7.39
N TYR A 70 9.50 4.81 8.62
CA TYR A 70 8.28 5.46 9.12
C TYR A 70 7.79 6.61 8.22
N ASP A 71 8.70 7.44 7.70
CA ASP A 71 8.31 8.58 6.85
C ASP A 71 7.78 8.10 5.50
N VAL A 72 8.37 7.05 4.93
CA VAL A 72 7.91 6.43 3.69
C VAL A 72 6.52 5.80 3.88
N HIS A 73 6.28 5.06 4.96
CA HIS A 73 4.94 4.51 5.25
C HIS A 73 3.90 5.60 5.47
N LYS A 74 4.27 6.70 6.13
CA LYS A 74 3.34 7.79 6.39
C LYS A 74 2.90 8.48 5.11
N ASP A 75 3.82 8.73 4.17
CA ASP A 75 3.45 9.26 2.85
C ASP A 75 2.56 8.26 2.08
N LEU A 76 2.98 7.00 2.03
CA LEU A 76 2.23 5.94 1.36
C LEU A 76 0.81 5.80 1.93
N TYR A 77 0.67 5.73 3.25
CA TYR A 77 -0.62 5.58 3.93
C TYR A 77 -1.58 6.71 3.57
N ARG A 78 -1.09 7.95 3.48
CA ARG A 78 -1.90 9.11 3.07
C ARG A 78 -2.37 8.97 1.62
N LYS A 79 -1.50 8.54 0.72
CA LYS A 79 -1.83 8.30 -0.69
C LYS A 79 -2.83 7.17 -0.87
N ILE A 80 -2.70 6.06 -0.15
CA ILE A 80 -3.65 4.95 -0.17
C ILE A 80 -5.04 5.40 0.33
N ASN A 81 -5.11 6.12 1.45
CA ASN A 81 -6.39 6.62 1.96
C ASN A 81 -7.07 7.57 0.98
N LEU A 82 -6.31 8.47 0.35
CA LEU A 82 -6.85 9.38 -0.65
C LEU A 82 -7.33 8.65 -1.90
N ASP A 83 -6.55 7.72 -2.44
CA ASP A 83 -6.96 6.90 -3.60
C ASP A 83 -8.22 6.09 -3.28
N ASN A 84 -8.27 5.44 -2.10
CA ASN A 84 -9.44 4.69 -1.67
C ASN A 84 -10.68 5.58 -1.54
N TYR A 85 -10.54 6.75 -0.91
CA TYR A 85 -11.62 7.73 -0.79
C TYR A 85 -12.13 8.22 -2.15
N LEU A 86 -11.23 8.52 -3.08
CA LEU A 86 -11.61 9.01 -4.41
C LEU A 86 -12.32 7.95 -5.23
N ARG A 87 -11.93 6.67 -5.12
CA ARG A 87 -12.59 5.54 -5.79
C ARG A 87 -13.97 5.24 -5.21
N ASP A 88 -14.14 5.36 -3.90
CA ASP A 88 -15.43 5.24 -3.24
C ASP A 88 -16.42 6.31 -3.74
N LYS A 89 -15.93 7.53 -4.02
CA LYS A 89 -16.76 8.64 -4.49
C LYS A 89 -16.97 8.68 -6.01
N ASN A 90 -15.97 8.26 -6.76
CA ASN A 90 -15.98 8.20 -8.21
C ASN A 90 -15.63 6.78 -8.62
N PRO A 91 -16.58 5.83 -8.52
CA PRO A 91 -16.36 4.48 -9.00
C PRO A 91 -16.01 4.58 -10.49
N ILE A 92 -14.77 4.29 -10.82
CA ILE A 92 -14.32 4.19 -12.21
C ILE A 92 -14.96 2.93 -12.74
N ASN A 93 -15.97 3.10 -13.62
CA ASN A 93 -16.59 2.01 -14.38
C ASN A 93 -15.57 1.27 -15.24
#